data_AF-A0A964XWN7-F1
#
_entry.id   AF-A0A964XWN7-F1
#
_cell.length_a   1.000
_cell.length_b   1.000
_cell.length_c   1.000
_cell.angle_alpha   90.00
_cell.angle_beta   90.00
_cell.angle_gamma   90.00
#
_symmetry.space_group_name_H-M   'P 1'
#
loop_
_entity.id
_entity.type
_entity.pdbx_description
1 polymer ?
#
loop_
_entity_poly.entity_id
_entity_poly.type
_entity_poly.pdbx_seq_one_letter_code
_entity_poly.pdbx_strand_id
1 'polypeptide(L)'
;MPAIRLALVFPCLLTLWLSQAVGAGVPATDPALVAETTQFRETGRYDEVEQRCRDTLIRTLAEADVKSQRLRGTTLPLDWYNTADIGPTQSNGNIELQGYRYEVFDEAPVSAGRGIRYDITQPETWNIPLFNHIRPLPQAMQTLPEGGYLVPAGWAAIVRPYLSQHGVRHRVIARALKEMRVESMRVQDDDVAFEPRPFQGRTRTQVNGRWATDTVTLPPGSLFIPMDQPNAWLAAQLLEP
;
A
#
# COMPACT_ATOMS: atom_id res chain seq x y z
N MET A 1 7.96 1.76 29.07
CA MET A 1 8.24 0.66 28.10
C MET A 1 7.44 0.98 26.86
N PRO A 2 8.03 0.90 25.65
CA PRO A 2 7.30 1.22 24.42
C PRO A 2 6.10 0.26 24.27
N ALA A 3 4.98 0.76 23.76
CA ALA A 3 3.78 -0.05 23.54
C ALA A 3 4.06 -1.17 22.53
N ILE A 4 3.69 -2.41 22.86
CA ILE A 4 3.85 -3.59 22.01
C ILE A 4 2.48 -4.22 21.82
N ARG A 5 2.12 -4.56 20.58
CA ARG A 5 0.82 -5.14 20.24
C ARG A 5 0.90 -6.64 20.00
N LEU A 6 -0.15 -7.36 20.40
CA LEU A 6 -0.40 -8.71 19.93
C LEU A 6 -1.08 -8.63 18.57
N ALA A 7 -0.43 -9.16 17.52
CA ALA A 7 -1.00 -9.19 16.19
C ALA A 7 -2.25 -10.07 16.17
N LEU A 8 -3.32 -9.55 15.58
CA LEU A 8 -4.53 -10.32 15.39
C LEU A 8 -4.33 -11.19 14.14
N VAL A 9 -4.05 -12.47 14.33
CA VAL A 9 -3.82 -13.39 13.21
C VAL A 9 -5.12 -14.11 12.87
N PHE A 10 -5.80 -13.65 11.83
CA PHE A 10 -6.90 -14.41 11.22
C PHE A 10 -6.35 -15.32 10.12
N PRO A 11 -6.92 -16.52 9.93
CA PRO A 11 -6.70 -17.33 8.74
C PRO A 11 -7.45 -16.72 7.53
N CYS A 12 -7.21 -15.45 7.23
CA CYS A 12 -7.56 -14.83 5.97
C CYS A 12 -6.28 -14.72 5.16
N LEU A 13 -6.13 -15.63 4.19
CA LEU A 13 -5.05 -15.63 3.20
C LEU A 13 -4.92 -14.24 2.58
N LEU A 14 -3.90 -13.50 3.05
CA LEU A 14 -3.50 -12.18 2.61
C LEU A 14 -3.24 -12.20 1.11
N THR A 15 -4.03 -11.45 0.35
CA THR A 15 -3.67 -11.09 -1.02
C THR A 15 -2.96 -9.76 -1.03
N LEU A 16 -1.76 -9.80 -1.61
CA LEU A 16 -1.00 -8.71 -2.23
C LEU A 16 -1.88 -7.51 -2.58
N TRP A 17 -1.61 -6.37 -1.95
CA TRP A 17 -1.90 -5.08 -2.53
C TRP A 17 -0.63 -4.60 -3.22
N LEU A 18 -0.69 -4.46 -4.55
CA LEU A 18 0.28 -3.65 -5.28
C LEU A 18 0.04 -2.21 -4.81
N SER A 19 0.83 -1.76 -3.83
CA SER A 19 0.89 -0.33 -3.50
C SER A 19 1.36 0.40 -4.75
N GLN A 20 0.43 1.10 -5.40
CA GLN A 20 0.78 2.04 -6.45
C GLN A 20 1.71 3.07 -5.81
N ALA A 21 2.93 3.15 -6.33
CA ALA A 21 3.84 4.23 -5.99
C ALA A 21 3.14 5.53 -6.37
N VAL A 22 2.71 6.31 -5.38
CA VAL A 22 2.44 7.73 -5.58
C VAL A 22 3.74 8.30 -6.14
N GLY A 23 3.69 8.81 -7.37
CA GLY A 23 4.81 9.50 -7.98
C GLY A 23 5.27 10.60 -7.03
N ALA A 24 6.41 10.38 -6.37
CA ALA A 24 7.09 11.42 -5.64
C ALA A 24 7.48 12.47 -6.67
N GLY A 25 6.93 13.68 -6.55
CA GLY A 25 7.44 14.83 -7.28
C GLY A 25 8.94 14.92 -7.08
N VAL A 26 9.68 15.00 -8.18
CA VAL A 26 11.14 15.05 -8.21
C VAL A 26 11.61 16.20 -7.30
N PRO A 27 12.37 15.94 -6.23
CA PRO A 27 12.94 17.02 -5.43
C PRO A 27 13.92 17.82 -6.29
N ALA A 28 13.81 19.15 -6.21
CA ALA A 28 14.45 20.14 -7.09
C ALA A 28 15.96 20.36 -6.84
N THR A 29 16.73 19.29 -6.61
CA THR A 29 18.16 19.39 -6.26
C THR A 29 19.05 18.39 -6.99
N ASP A 30 18.64 17.95 -8.19
CA ASP A 30 19.53 17.19 -9.07
C ASP A 30 20.35 18.14 -9.94
N PRO A 31 21.64 17.86 -10.20
CA PRO A 31 22.46 18.64 -11.11
C PRO A 31 21.82 18.66 -12.50
N ALA A 32 21.88 19.82 -13.17
CA ALA A 32 21.27 20.03 -14.48
C ALA A 32 21.90 19.09 -15.52
N LEU A 33 21.07 18.50 -16.39
CA LEU A 33 21.56 17.68 -17.50
C LEU A 33 22.42 18.52 -18.45
N VAL A 34 23.29 17.92 -19.26
CA VAL A 34 24.01 18.64 -20.33
C VAL A 34 23.05 19.37 -21.26
N ALA A 35 21.91 18.73 -21.60
CA ALA A 35 20.85 19.37 -22.37
C ALA A 35 20.24 20.58 -21.65
N GLU A 36 19.99 20.48 -20.34
CA GLU A 36 19.43 21.60 -19.55
C GLU A 36 20.45 22.74 -19.38
N THR A 37 21.72 22.40 -19.14
CA THR A 37 22.84 23.33 -18.97
C THR A 37 23.14 24.10 -20.26
N THR A 38 22.98 23.45 -21.41
CA THR A 38 23.20 24.06 -22.73
C THR A 38 21.95 24.72 -23.32
N GLN A 39 20.83 24.80 -22.57
CA GLN A 39 19.54 25.29 -23.07
C GLN A 39 19.07 24.53 -24.33
N PHE A 40 19.22 23.21 -24.33
CA PHE A 40 18.84 22.28 -25.40
C PHE A 40 19.58 22.53 -26.73
N ARG A 41 20.72 23.23 -26.69
CA ARG A 41 21.60 23.39 -27.86
C ARG A 41 22.38 22.12 -28.16
N GLU A 42 22.67 21.31 -27.14
CA GLU A 42 23.28 19.99 -27.26
C GLU A 42 22.32 18.94 -26.68
N THR A 43 22.19 17.81 -27.39
CA THR A 43 21.49 16.66 -26.84
C THR A 43 22.46 15.91 -25.93
N GLY A 44 22.12 15.81 -24.64
CA GLY A 44 22.87 15.01 -23.68
C GLY A 44 22.82 13.52 -24.04
N ARG A 45 23.70 12.73 -23.42
CA ARG A 45 23.75 11.28 -23.66
C ARG A 45 22.64 10.58 -22.87
N TYR A 46 22.03 9.54 -23.45
CA TYR A 46 20.99 8.76 -22.77
C TYR A 46 21.45 8.20 -21.40
N ASP A 47 22.70 7.73 -21.30
CA ASP A 47 23.29 7.21 -20.06
C ASP A 47 23.21 8.20 -18.89
N GLU A 48 23.28 9.52 -19.17
CA GLU A 48 23.17 10.57 -18.15
C GLU A 48 21.76 10.62 -17.54
N VAL A 49 20.74 10.47 -18.39
CA VAL A 49 19.32 10.42 -17.96
C VAL A 49 19.05 9.14 -17.18
N GLU A 50 19.53 7.99 -17.66
CA GLU A 50 19.38 6.71 -16.95
C GLU A 50 20.03 6.75 -15.57
N GLN A 51 21.24 7.32 -15.48
CA GLN A 51 21.95 7.47 -14.22
C GLN A 51 21.21 8.42 -13.27
N ARG A 52 20.74 9.58 -13.76
CA ARG A 52 19.93 10.50 -12.96
C ARG A 52 18.67 9.82 -12.43
N CYS A 53 17.89 9.15 -13.28
CA CYS A 53 16.69 8.43 -12.86
C CYS A 53 17.00 7.37 -11.80
N ARG A 54 18.09 6.62 -11.97
CA ARG A 54 18.55 5.63 -10.98
C ARG A 54 18.90 6.29 -9.65
N ASP A 55 19.69 7.36 -9.66
CA ASP A 55 20.15 8.04 -8.46
C ASP A 55 18.99 8.69 -7.70
N THR A 56 18.07 9.36 -8.43
CA THR A 56 16.83 9.89 -7.87
C THR A 56 16.00 8.78 -7.23
N LEU A 57 15.82 7.64 -7.91
CA LEU A 57 15.06 6.50 -7.37
C LEU A 57 15.71 5.94 -6.10
N ILE A 58 17.02 5.68 -6.11
CA ILE A 58 17.74 5.15 -4.94
C ILE A 58 17.62 6.11 -3.76
N ARG A 59 17.77 7.42 -3.99
CA ARG A 59 17.62 8.44 -2.95
C ARG A 59 16.19 8.45 -2.40
N THR A 60 15.18 8.47 -3.25
CA THR A 60 13.77 8.45 -2.82
C THR A 60 13.42 7.20 -2.03
N LEU A 61 13.93 6.04 -2.45
CA LEU A 61 13.76 4.79 -1.69
C LEU A 61 14.42 4.88 -0.31
N ALA A 62 15.67 5.36 -0.23
CA ALA A 62 16.36 5.53 1.04
C ALA A 62 15.62 6.51 1.99
N GLU A 63 15.08 7.61 1.45
CA GLU A 63 14.26 8.55 2.22
C GLU A 63 12.95 7.92 2.71
N ALA A 64 12.30 7.11 1.88
CA ALA A 64 11.09 6.37 2.24
C ALA A 64 11.35 5.33 3.34
N ASP A 65 12.49 4.62 3.27
CA ASP A 65 12.92 3.67 4.29
C ASP A 65 13.15 4.36 5.64
N VAL A 66 13.83 5.52 5.63
CA VAL A 66 14.07 6.33 6.83
C VAL A 66 12.76 6.87 7.41
N LYS A 67 11.82 7.32 6.55
CA LYS A 67 10.48 7.74 7.00
C LYS A 67 9.74 6.59 7.67
N SER A 68 9.77 5.41 7.07
CA SER A 68 9.06 4.23 7.58
C SER A 68 9.54 3.82 8.98
N GLN A 69 10.85 3.87 9.24
CA GLN A 69 11.43 3.60 10.56
C GLN A 69 10.96 4.57 11.67
N ARG A 70 10.42 5.73 11.28
CA ARG A 70 9.92 6.78 12.19
C ARG A 70 8.41 6.71 12.40
N LEU A 71 7.70 5.75 11.81
CA LEU A 71 6.24 5.62 11.92
C LEU A 71 5.76 5.07 13.28
N ARG A 72 6.67 4.58 14.13
CA ARG A 72 6.34 4.09 15.48
C ARG A 72 5.56 5.16 16.27
N GLY A 73 4.43 4.79 16.86
CA GLY A 73 3.58 5.71 17.63
C GLY A 73 2.78 6.72 16.80
N THR A 74 2.92 6.75 15.47
CA THR A 74 2.15 7.66 14.62
C THR A 74 0.80 7.07 14.24
N THR A 75 -0.20 7.91 14.02
CA THR A 75 -1.50 7.51 13.50
C THR A 75 -1.52 7.64 11.98
N LEU A 76 -1.85 6.56 11.29
CA LEU A 76 -1.87 6.52 9.83
C LEU A 76 -3.07 5.73 9.28
N PRO A 77 -3.56 6.11 8.10
CA PRO A 77 -4.58 5.34 7.41
C PRO A 77 -3.98 4.04 6.85
N LEU A 78 -4.73 2.94 7.00
CA LEU A 78 -4.43 1.65 6.39
C LEU A 78 -5.41 1.29 5.27
N ASP A 79 -6.48 2.05 5.10
CA ASP A 79 -7.42 1.87 4.01
C ASP A 79 -7.88 3.21 3.44
N TRP A 80 -8.19 3.20 2.15
CA TRP A 80 -8.57 4.37 1.37
C TRP A 80 -9.75 4.04 0.48
N TYR A 81 -10.51 5.07 0.14
CA TYR A 81 -11.60 4.95 -0.82
C TYR A 81 -11.46 6.01 -1.91
N ASN A 82 -11.91 5.66 -3.12
CA ASN A 82 -12.11 6.64 -4.16
C ASN A 82 -13.45 7.33 -3.90
N THR A 83 -13.46 8.66 -3.85
CA THR A 83 -14.71 9.40 -3.65
C THR A 83 -15.73 9.19 -4.78
N ALA A 84 -15.28 8.72 -5.95
CA ALA A 84 -16.16 8.31 -7.05
C ALA A 84 -17.06 7.10 -6.71
N ASP A 85 -16.69 6.28 -5.72
CA ASP A 85 -17.40 5.04 -5.37
C ASP A 85 -18.61 5.25 -4.43
N ILE A 86 -18.65 6.38 -3.70
CA ILE A 86 -19.65 6.63 -2.64
C ILE A 86 -20.52 7.88 -2.87
N GLY A 87 -20.22 8.69 -3.89
CA GLY A 87 -20.94 9.92 -4.21
C GLY A 87 -21.43 9.96 -5.65
N PRO A 88 -22.08 11.05 -6.09
CA PRO A 88 -22.23 11.28 -7.53
C PRO A 88 -20.83 11.24 -8.17
N THR A 89 -20.66 10.36 -9.15
CA THR A 89 -19.39 10.15 -9.86
C THR A 89 -18.99 11.43 -10.57
N GLN A 90 -18.25 12.29 -9.88
CA GLN A 90 -17.75 13.55 -10.40
C GLN A 90 -16.27 13.40 -10.66
N SER A 91 -15.89 13.60 -11.91
CA SER A 91 -14.48 13.73 -12.28
C SER A 91 -13.88 14.90 -11.52
N ASN A 92 -12.68 14.73 -10.99
CA ASN A 92 -11.99 15.77 -10.21
C ASN A 92 -10.75 16.29 -10.93
N GLY A 93 -10.70 16.07 -12.23
CA GLY A 93 -9.66 16.54 -13.13
C GLY A 93 -9.86 15.91 -14.50
N ASN A 94 -8.92 16.18 -15.38
CA ASN A 94 -8.90 15.70 -16.74
C ASN A 94 -7.46 15.34 -17.09
N ILE A 95 -7.25 14.23 -17.78
CA ILE A 95 -5.94 13.85 -18.30
C ILE A 95 -5.98 13.87 -19.83
N GLU A 96 -4.97 14.50 -20.41
CA GLU A 96 -4.72 14.45 -21.84
C GLU A 96 -4.05 13.12 -22.18
N LEU A 97 -4.77 12.26 -22.91
CA LEU A 97 -4.24 11.01 -23.42
C LEU A 97 -4.03 11.15 -24.93
N GLN A 98 -2.78 11.00 -25.37
CA GLN A 98 -2.45 10.95 -26.79
C GLN A 98 -3.04 9.69 -27.40
N GLY A 99 -3.82 9.85 -28.47
CA GLY A 99 -4.51 8.78 -29.16
C GLY A 99 -4.71 9.09 -30.64
N TYR A 100 -5.67 8.40 -31.24
CA TYR A 100 -6.04 8.57 -32.64
C TYR A 100 -7.55 8.75 -32.72
N ARG A 101 -8.04 9.54 -33.67
CA ARG A 101 -9.49 9.69 -33.86
C ARG A 101 -10.17 8.33 -33.99
N TYR A 102 -11.30 8.14 -33.31
CA TYR A 102 -12.04 6.88 -33.36
C TYR A 102 -13.52 7.08 -33.69
N GLU A 103 -14.11 6.05 -34.28
CA GLU A 103 -15.54 5.96 -34.58
C GLU A 103 -16.12 4.74 -33.87
N VAL A 104 -17.26 4.93 -33.20
CA VAL A 104 -18.02 3.85 -32.55
C VAL A 104 -19.13 3.41 -33.49
N PHE A 105 -19.21 2.12 -33.77
CA PHE A 105 -20.25 1.48 -34.57
C PHE A 105 -21.17 0.71 -33.64
N ASP A 106 -22.49 0.88 -33.78
CA ASP A 106 -23.46 0.02 -33.09
C ASP A 106 -23.49 -1.39 -33.70
N GLU A 107 -23.30 -1.48 -35.02
CA GLU A 107 -23.08 -2.71 -35.78
C GLU A 107 -21.78 -2.61 -36.59
N ALA A 108 -20.73 -3.23 -36.11
CA ALA A 108 -19.44 -3.21 -36.78
C ALA A 108 -19.40 -4.19 -37.97
N PRO A 109 -18.73 -3.83 -39.09
CA PRO A 109 -18.74 -4.63 -40.32
C PRO A 109 -18.23 -6.07 -40.19
N VAL A 110 -17.37 -6.35 -39.19
CA VAL A 110 -16.72 -7.66 -39.02
C VAL A 110 -17.36 -8.48 -37.91
N SER A 111 -17.70 -7.85 -36.79
CA SER A 111 -18.24 -8.53 -35.60
C SER A 111 -19.76 -8.49 -35.49
N ALA A 112 -20.46 -7.73 -36.36
CA ALA A 112 -21.91 -7.54 -36.36
C ALA A 112 -22.50 -7.11 -35.00
N GLY A 113 -21.67 -6.56 -34.12
CA GLY A 113 -22.04 -5.99 -32.84
C GLY A 113 -21.26 -4.71 -32.59
N ARG A 114 -21.39 -4.12 -31.39
CA ARG A 114 -20.75 -2.85 -31.07
C ARG A 114 -19.23 -2.93 -31.24
N GLY A 115 -18.64 -2.01 -32.00
CA GLY A 115 -17.20 -2.00 -32.30
C GLY A 115 -16.63 -0.60 -32.39
N ILE A 116 -15.30 -0.50 -32.33
CA ILE A 116 -14.56 0.77 -32.40
C ILE A 116 -13.52 0.66 -33.50
N ARG A 117 -13.41 1.66 -34.37
CA ARG A 117 -12.36 1.78 -35.38
C ARG A 117 -11.51 3.01 -35.11
N TYR A 118 -10.19 2.84 -35.06
CA TYR A 118 -9.23 3.93 -34.93
C TYR A 118 -8.68 4.35 -36.30
N ASP A 119 -8.52 5.65 -36.52
CA ASP A 119 -7.86 6.23 -37.69
C ASP A 119 -6.43 6.63 -37.33
N ILE A 120 -5.49 5.71 -37.57
CA ILE A 120 -4.06 5.88 -37.23
C ILE A 120 -3.36 7.03 -37.98
N THR A 121 -4.02 7.65 -38.97
CA THR A 121 -3.49 8.80 -39.72
C THR A 121 -3.86 10.14 -39.09
N GLN A 122 -4.77 10.15 -38.12
CA GLN A 122 -5.27 11.34 -37.44
C GLN A 122 -4.99 11.25 -35.94
N PRO A 123 -3.78 11.64 -35.48
CA PRO A 123 -3.49 11.80 -34.07
C PRO A 123 -4.46 12.78 -33.41
N GLU A 124 -4.94 12.44 -32.23
CA GLU A 124 -5.88 13.24 -31.46
C GLU A 124 -5.52 13.17 -29.98
N THR A 125 -5.56 14.30 -29.28
CA THR A 125 -5.47 14.33 -27.82
C THR A 125 -6.86 14.13 -27.23
N TRP A 126 -7.08 13.01 -26.56
CA TRP A 126 -8.32 12.77 -25.83
C TRP A 126 -8.29 13.41 -24.46
N ASN A 127 -9.41 14.00 -24.07
CA ASN A 127 -9.58 14.58 -22.75
C ASN A 127 -10.41 13.62 -21.89
N ILE A 128 -9.74 12.84 -21.04
CA ILE A 128 -10.37 11.75 -20.27
C ILE A 128 -10.61 12.22 -18.83
N PRO A 129 -11.82 11.99 -18.27
CA PRO A 129 -12.09 12.31 -16.88
C PRO A 129 -11.15 11.54 -15.95
N LEU A 130 -10.52 12.25 -15.01
CA LEU A 130 -9.65 11.70 -14.00
C LEU A 130 -10.38 11.61 -12.66
N PHE A 131 -10.35 10.43 -12.04
CA PHE A 131 -10.92 10.14 -10.72
C PHE A 131 -9.80 9.85 -9.71
N ASN A 132 -8.99 10.86 -9.38
CA ASN A 132 -7.84 10.72 -8.49
C ASN A 132 -8.07 11.25 -7.06
N HIS A 133 -9.30 11.58 -6.69
CA HIS A 133 -9.63 11.98 -5.31
C HIS A 133 -9.77 10.76 -4.41
N ILE A 134 -8.62 10.33 -3.88
CA ILE A 134 -8.49 9.23 -2.92
C ILE A 134 -8.45 9.83 -1.51
N ARG A 135 -9.28 9.31 -0.61
CA ARG A 135 -9.38 9.79 0.77
C ARG A 135 -9.18 8.63 1.76
N PRO A 136 -8.52 8.86 2.90
CA PRO A 136 -8.40 7.83 3.92
C PRO A 136 -9.77 7.49 4.49
N LEU A 137 -10.01 6.20 4.74
CA LEU A 137 -11.21 5.76 5.44
C LEU A 137 -11.05 6.10 6.94
N PRO A 138 -11.95 6.92 7.53
CA PRO A 138 -11.83 7.32 8.93
C PRO A 138 -11.77 6.13 9.90
N GLN A 139 -12.49 5.05 9.60
CA GLN A 139 -12.49 3.83 10.40
C GLN A 139 -11.20 2.99 10.30
N ALA A 140 -10.34 3.24 9.30
CA ALA A 140 -9.09 2.53 9.08
C ALA A 140 -7.86 3.35 9.54
N MET A 141 -8.07 4.32 10.42
CA MET A 141 -7.00 5.10 11.03
C MET A 141 -6.46 4.36 12.26
N GLN A 142 -5.22 3.89 12.18
CA GLN A 142 -4.59 3.13 13.27
C GLN A 142 -3.37 3.87 13.83
N THR A 143 -3.31 3.98 15.17
CA THR A 143 -2.10 4.43 15.87
C THR A 143 -1.16 3.24 16.01
N LEU A 144 0.04 3.30 15.45
CA LEU A 144 0.95 2.16 15.43
C LEU A 144 1.69 1.96 16.77
N PRO A 145 2.06 0.72 17.13
CA PRO A 145 2.79 0.45 18.37
C PRO A 145 4.20 1.05 18.32
N GLU A 146 4.70 1.54 19.46
CA GLU A 146 6.05 2.11 19.53
C GLU A 146 7.15 1.04 19.44
N GLY A 147 6.91 -0.13 20.03
CA GLY A 147 7.90 -1.20 20.16
C GLY A 147 7.83 -2.22 19.04
N GLY A 148 6.62 -2.66 18.67
CA GLY A 148 6.42 -3.64 17.61
C GLY A 148 5.22 -4.55 17.82
N TYR A 149 5.17 -5.58 16.99
CA TYR A 149 4.13 -6.62 17.02
C TYR A 149 4.67 -7.93 17.57
N LEU A 150 3.77 -8.67 18.21
CA LEU A 150 4.00 -10.02 18.73
C LEU A 150 3.02 -10.98 18.07
N VAL A 151 3.55 -12.10 17.57
CA VAL A 151 2.74 -13.21 17.07
C VAL A 151 2.92 -14.40 18.01
N PRO A 152 1.86 -14.91 18.64
CA PRO A 152 1.93 -16.12 19.47
C PRO A 152 2.51 -17.31 18.70
N ALA A 153 3.23 -18.19 19.41
CA ALA A 153 3.85 -19.37 18.82
C ALA A 153 2.87 -20.25 18.00
N GLY A 154 1.59 -20.34 18.39
CA GLY A 154 0.57 -21.11 17.68
C GLY A 154 0.31 -20.62 16.25
N TRP A 155 0.57 -19.34 15.96
CA TRP A 155 0.39 -18.73 14.64
C TRP A 155 1.71 -18.52 13.89
N ALA A 156 2.85 -18.68 14.56
CA ALA A 156 4.15 -18.38 14.00
C ALA A 156 4.45 -19.18 12.72
N ALA A 157 4.01 -20.44 12.64
CA ALA A 157 4.20 -21.28 11.46
C ALA A 157 3.45 -20.76 10.22
N ILE A 158 2.30 -20.11 10.41
CA ILE A 158 1.49 -19.55 9.33
C ILE A 158 2.02 -18.17 8.92
N VAL A 159 2.35 -17.32 9.89
CA VAL A 159 2.70 -15.91 9.64
C VAL A 159 4.14 -15.73 9.13
N ARG A 160 5.08 -16.52 9.66
CA ARG A 160 6.51 -16.37 9.36
C ARG A 160 6.86 -16.46 7.87
N PRO A 161 6.30 -17.40 7.07
CA PRO A 161 6.55 -17.44 5.63
C PRO A 161 6.16 -16.15 4.91
N TYR A 162 5.00 -15.57 5.22
CA TYR A 162 4.55 -14.32 4.63
C TYR A 162 5.47 -13.15 5.00
N LEU A 163 5.82 -13.01 6.28
CA LEU A 163 6.78 -11.98 6.71
C LEU A 163 8.12 -12.12 5.96
N SER A 164 8.60 -13.34 5.77
CA SER A 164 9.85 -13.62 5.04
C SER A 164 9.74 -13.27 3.56
N GLN A 165 8.63 -13.65 2.91
CA GLN A 165 8.37 -13.34 1.50
C GLN A 165 8.32 -11.83 1.24
N HIS A 166 7.79 -11.06 2.20
CA HIS A 166 7.69 -9.62 2.13
C HIS A 166 8.94 -8.89 2.66
N GLY A 167 9.99 -9.59 3.07
CA GLY A 167 11.19 -8.99 3.63
C GLY A 167 10.95 -8.22 4.93
N VAL A 168 9.86 -8.51 5.66
CA VAL A 168 9.57 -7.90 6.95
C VAL A 168 10.48 -8.56 7.99
N ARG A 169 11.35 -7.75 8.61
CA ARG A 169 12.26 -8.22 9.66
C ARG A 169 11.45 -8.69 10.85
N HIS A 170 11.79 -9.88 11.33
CA HIS A 170 11.17 -10.51 12.49
C HIS A 170 12.20 -11.37 13.21
N ARG A 171 12.00 -11.60 14.51
CA ARG A 171 12.84 -12.49 15.32
C ARG A 171 11.99 -13.50 16.06
N VAL A 172 12.47 -14.73 16.13
CA VAL A 172 11.86 -15.78 16.96
C VAL A 172 12.28 -15.55 18.40
N ILE A 173 11.31 -15.56 19.30
CA ILE A 173 11.51 -15.50 20.75
C ILE A 173 11.98 -16.88 21.21
N ALA A 174 13.27 -16.99 21.54
CA ALA A 174 13.89 -18.27 21.90
C ALA A 174 13.58 -18.73 23.34
N ARG A 175 13.26 -17.79 24.24
CA ARG A 175 12.97 -18.06 25.65
C ARG A 175 11.62 -17.49 26.01
N ALA A 176 10.89 -18.18 26.89
CA ALA A 176 9.59 -17.71 27.33
C ALA A 176 9.71 -16.30 27.96
N LEU A 177 8.84 -15.38 27.53
CA LEU A 177 8.71 -14.07 28.15
C LEU A 177 7.44 -14.10 29.01
N LYS A 178 7.59 -13.90 30.32
CA LYS A 178 6.46 -13.91 31.26
C LYS A 178 6.00 -12.49 31.54
N GLU A 179 4.71 -12.35 31.79
CA GLU A 179 4.09 -11.11 32.26
C GLU A 179 4.39 -9.89 31.38
N MET A 180 4.42 -10.10 30.06
CA MET A 180 4.62 -9.01 29.10
C MET A 180 3.36 -8.17 29.03
N ARG A 181 3.49 -6.87 29.32
CA ARG A 181 2.43 -5.89 29.06
C ARG A 181 2.32 -5.66 27.57
N VAL A 182 1.14 -5.89 27.01
CA VAL A 182 0.84 -5.73 25.59
C VAL A 182 -0.50 -5.03 25.40
N GLU A 183 -0.69 -4.48 24.22
CA GLU A 183 -2.02 -4.12 23.73
C GLU A 183 -2.57 -5.31 22.93
N SER A 184 -3.74 -5.80 23.28
CA SER A 184 -4.44 -6.84 22.53
C SER A 184 -5.78 -6.31 22.06
N MET A 185 -6.18 -6.68 20.84
CA MET A 185 -7.49 -6.31 20.34
C MET A 185 -8.51 -7.37 20.75
N ARG A 186 -9.55 -6.94 21.45
CA ARG A 186 -10.70 -7.77 21.80
C ARG A 186 -11.77 -7.60 20.72
N VAL A 187 -12.11 -8.72 20.10
CA VAL A 187 -13.11 -8.83 19.03
C VAL A 187 -14.29 -9.60 19.59
N GLN A 188 -15.49 -9.03 19.50
CA GLN A 188 -16.73 -9.73 19.80
C GLN A 188 -17.36 -10.26 18.51
N ASP A 189 -18.31 -11.18 18.61
CA ASP A 189 -18.97 -11.75 17.42
C ASP A 189 -19.62 -10.66 16.55
N ASP A 190 -20.22 -9.65 17.17
CA ASP A 190 -20.85 -8.51 16.50
C ASP A 190 -19.83 -7.55 15.84
N ASP A 191 -18.55 -7.67 16.19
CA ASP A 191 -17.48 -6.86 15.60
C ASP A 191 -16.91 -7.47 14.31
N VAL A 192 -17.35 -8.67 13.90
CA VAL A 192 -16.92 -9.34 12.67
C VAL A 192 -18.02 -9.28 11.62
N ALA A 193 -17.79 -8.54 10.54
CA ALA A 193 -18.72 -8.42 9.42
C ALA A 193 -18.15 -9.12 8.17
N PHE A 194 -18.96 -9.99 7.56
CA PHE A 194 -18.62 -10.63 6.29
C PHE A 194 -19.35 -9.94 5.15
N GLU A 195 -18.65 -9.69 4.05
CA GLU A 195 -19.31 -9.11 2.88
C GLU A 195 -20.31 -10.08 2.25
N PRO A 196 -21.52 -9.61 1.92
CA PRO A 196 -22.58 -10.48 1.39
C PRO A 196 -22.30 -10.95 -0.03
N ARG A 197 -21.46 -10.22 -0.79
CA ARG A 197 -21.09 -10.57 -2.16
C ARG A 197 -19.60 -10.92 -2.22
N PRO A 198 -19.24 -12.12 -2.71
CA PRO A 198 -17.84 -12.46 -2.87
C PRO A 198 -17.20 -11.61 -3.97
N PHE A 199 -16.00 -11.12 -3.71
CA PHE A 199 -15.15 -10.46 -4.69
C PHE A 199 -14.13 -11.47 -5.21
N GLN A 200 -14.13 -11.71 -6.53
CA GLN A 200 -13.25 -12.71 -7.18
C GLN A 200 -13.29 -14.10 -6.48
N GLY A 201 -14.49 -14.53 -6.07
CA GLY A 201 -14.69 -15.82 -5.39
C GLY A 201 -14.26 -15.86 -3.93
N ARG A 202 -13.98 -14.72 -3.29
CA ARG A 202 -13.57 -14.62 -1.88
C ARG A 202 -14.51 -13.70 -1.10
N THR A 203 -14.82 -14.08 0.13
CA THR A 203 -15.59 -13.25 1.06
C THR A 203 -14.62 -12.38 1.85
N ARG A 204 -14.77 -11.06 1.75
CA ARG A 204 -14.01 -10.12 2.57
C ARG A 204 -14.59 -10.09 3.97
N THR A 205 -13.72 -10.04 4.97
CA THR A 205 -14.09 -9.94 6.38
C THR A 205 -13.58 -8.61 6.91
N GLN A 206 -14.46 -7.81 7.50
CA GLN A 206 -14.12 -6.62 8.25
C GLN A 206 -14.14 -6.99 9.73
N VAL A 207 -13.05 -6.70 10.43
CA VAL A 207 -12.92 -6.95 11.86
C VAL A 207 -12.78 -5.61 12.55
N ASN A 208 -13.78 -5.27 13.35
CA ASN A 208 -13.68 -4.20 14.32
C ASN A 208 -13.25 -4.80 15.66
N GLY A 209 -12.73 -3.98 16.56
CA GLY A 209 -12.37 -4.45 17.88
C GLY A 209 -11.88 -3.31 18.75
N ARG A 210 -11.77 -3.60 20.04
CA ARG A 210 -11.30 -2.63 21.02
C ARG A 210 -9.93 -3.04 21.53
N TRP A 211 -8.98 -2.13 21.43
CA TRP A 211 -7.67 -2.29 22.03
C TRP A 211 -7.77 -2.19 23.55
N ALA A 212 -7.20 -3.18 24.23
CA ALA A 212 -7.09 -3.21 25.69
C ALA A 212 -5.65 -3.54 26.09
N THR A 213 -5.22 -2.99 27.23
CA THR A 213 -3.95 -3.40 27.84
C THR A 213 -4.13 -4.73 28.53
N ASP A 214 -3.33 -5.72 28.14
CA ASP A 214 -3.31 -7.06 28.72
C ASP A 214 -1.90 -7.45 29.17
N THR A 215 -1.83 -8.50 29.99
CA THR A 215 -0.57 -9.10 30.41
C THR A 215 -0.53 -10.54 29.91
N VAL A 216 0.46 -10.87 29.08
CA VAL A 216 0.55 -12.18 28.42
C VAL A 216 1.88 -12.87 28.71
N THR A 217 1.85 -14.20 28.74
CA THR A 217 3.06 -15.01 28.71
C THR A 217 3.26 -15.56 27.31
N LEU A 218 4.41 -15.27 26.71
CA LEU A 218 4.77 -15.72 25.38
C LEU A 218 5.67 -16.95 25.48
N PRO A 219 5.26 -18.11 24.98
CA PRO A 219 6.12 -19.28 24.93
C PRO A 219 7.24 -19.09 23.89
N PRO A 220 8.33 -19.89 23.98
CA PRO A 220 9.32 -19.99 22.92
C PRO A 220 8.67 -20.29 21.58
N GLY A 221 9.22 -19.76 20.49
CA GLY A 221 8.68 -19.90 19.13
C GLY A 221 7.72 -18.79 18.71
N SER A 222 7.31 -17.91 19.64
CA SER A 222 6.59 -16.68 19.31
C SER A 222 7.45 -15.76 18.44
N LEU A 223 6.85 -14.90 17.61
CA LEU A 223 7.58 -13.94 16.78
C LEU A 223 7.48 -12.54 17.36
N PHE A 224 8.54 -11.76 17.22
CA PHE A 224 8.53 -10.32 17.42
C PHE A 224 8.92 -9.61 16.13
N ILE A 225 8.11 -8.63 15.74
CA ILE A 225 8.28 -7.81 14.53
C ILE A 225 8.55 -6.38 15.00
N PRO A 226 9.79 -5.87 14.92
CA PRO A 226 10.12 -4.51 15.32
C PRO A 226 9.45 -3.46 14.42
N MET A 227 9.11 -2.30 14.97
CA MET A 227 8.64 -1.15 14.18
C MET A 227 9.77 -0.23 13.68
N ASP A 228 10.99 -0.39 14.16
CA ASP A 228 12.17 0.40 13.72
C ASP A 228 12.79 -0.15 12.42
N GLN A 229 11.96 -0.45 11.42
CA GLN A 229 12.40 -1.07 10.16
C GLN A 229 11.88 -0.35 8.89
N PRO A 230 12.55 -0.50 7.73
CA PRO A 230 12.09 0.05 6.46
C PRO A 230 10.67 -0.40 6.07
N ASN A 231 10.32 -1.66 6.36
CA ASN A 231 9.01 -2.23 6.03
C ASN A 231 7.96 -2.06 7.14
N ALA A 232 8.11 -1.05 8.00
CA ALA A 232 7.22 -0.85 9.16
C ALA A 232 5.77 -0.57 8.75
N TRP A 233 5.56 0.23 7.69
CA TRP A 233 4.21 0.48 7.16
C TRP A 233 3.60 -0.80 6.60
N LEU A 234 4.37 -1.59 5.84
CA LEU A 234 3.91 -2.88 5.36
C LEU A 234 3.56 -3.81 6.54
N ALA A 235 4.41 -3.89 7.57
CA ALA A 235 4.10 -4.69 8.75
C ALA A 235 2.77 -4.27 9.41
N ALA A 236 2.49 -2.96 9.50
CA ALA A 236 1.21 -2.47 9.98
C ALA A 236 0.05 -2.92 9.07
N GLN A 237 0.17 -2.77 7.74
CA GLN A 237 -0.85 -3.19 6.78
C GLN A 237 -1.18 -4.69 6.85
N LEU A 238 -0.21 -5.53 7.23
CA LEU A 238 -0.41 -6.99 7.33
C LEU A 238 -0.96 -7.45 8.69
N LEU A 239 -0.75 -6.68 9.76
CA LEU A 239 -0.96 -7.12 11.15
C LEU A 239 -2.01 -6.30 11.91
N GLU A 240 -2.36 -5.12 11.41
CA GLU A 240 -3.49 -4.33 11.89
C GLU A 240 -4.77 -4.71 11.10
N PRO A 241 -5.95 -4.62 11.74
CA PRO A 241 -7.23 -4.91 11.11
C PRO A 241 -7.73 -3.80 10.17
#